data_AF-X1MVB1-F1
#
_entry.id   AF-X1MVB1-F1
#
_cell.length_a   1.000
_cell.length_b   1.000
_cell.length_c   1.000
_cell.angle_alpha   90.00
_cell.angle_beta   90.00
_cell.angle_gamma   90.00
#
_symmetry.space_group_name_H-M   'P 1'
#
loop_
_entity.id
_entity.type
_entity.pdbx_description
1 polymer ?
#
loop_
_entity_poly.entity_id
_entity_poly.type
_entity_poly.pdbx_seq_one_letter_code
_entity_poly.pdbx_strand_id
1 'polypeptide(L)'
;MNKLNRLYESEKADVGLVAQALNDGNVIGKYHPLAEFREVLAILSGGAMAKTKTTKLELYQGKNAAGDGGKVVTGAEALITANTLVTELTITLATVLTGETITINGLLFTADTDETVVADRQFSIETGNNEAAIELCVVINDPVYGVPGVTASSAGAVVTLVSTVPGATLITAVTTDATFTVATTKAQCYVSIESLVLDDEFSHVACKVTTIADTTVAVILIRGKSRKAISQKVGASYPA
;
A
#
# COMPACT_ATOMS: atom_id res chain seq x y z
N MET A 1 6.61 -32.58 -22.97
CA MET A 1 6.63 -31.23 -22.38
C MET A 1 6.69 -31.42 -20.86
N ASN A 2 7.83 -31.20 -20.22
CA ASN A 2 7.96 -31.40 -18.77
C ASN A 2 7.02 -30.42 -18.06
N LYS A 3 6.09 -30.94 -17.25
CA LYS A 3 5.28 -30.11 -16.35
C LYS A 3 6.24 -29.49 -15.33
N LEU A 4 6.37 -28.17 -15.38
CA LEU A 4 6.95 -27.39 -14.30
C LEU A 4 5.98 -27.53 -13.12
N ASN A 5 6.38 -28.26 -12.08
CA ASN A 5 5.48 -28.61 -10.96
C ASN A 5 5.64 -27.64 -9.79
N ARG A 6 6.69 -26.81 -9.77
CA ARG A 6 7.01 -25.91 -8.65
C ARG A 6 7.11 -24.47 -9.14
N LEU A 7 6.56 -23.53 -8.37
CA LEU A 7 6.46 -22.11 -8.72
C LEU A 7 7.81 -21.47 -9.08
N TYR A 8 8.87 -21.82 -8.34
CA TYR A 8 10.23 -21.28 -8.58
C TYR A 8 10.85 -21.76 -9.90
N GLU A 9 10.25 -22.72 -10.59
CA GLU A 9 10.74 -23.25 -11.88
C GLU A 9 10.15 -22.48 -13.06
N SER A 10 9.00 -21.80 -12.89
CA SER A 10 8.31 -21.02 -13.92
C SER A 10 8.35 -19.51 -13.70
N GLU A 11 8.46 -19.08 -12.44
CA GLU A 11 8.44 -17.68 -12.01
C GLU A 11 9.77 -17.30 -11.34
N LYS A 12 10.32 -16.14 -11.71
CA LYS A 12 11.53 -15.58 -11.10
C LYS A 12 11.17 -14.36 -10.26
N ALA A 13 11.47 -14.41 -8.97
CA ALA A 13 11.37 -13.26 -8.08
C ALA A 13 12.72 -12.52 -8.01
N ASP A 14 12.72 -11.27 -8.44
CA ASP A 14 13.84 -10.35 -8.40
C ASP A 14 13.54 -9.18 -7.44
N VAL A 15 14.61 -8.55 -6.95
CA VAL A 15 14.49 -7.26 -6.28
C VAL A 15 14.33 -6.18 -7.35
N GLY A 16 13.10 -5.69 -7.52
CA GLY A 16 12.79 -4.59 -8.43
C GLY A 16 13.36 -3.28 -7.92
N LEU A 17 13.12 -2.99 -6.63
CA LEU A 17 13.69 -1.85 -5.91
C LEU A 17 14.04 -2.29 -4.49
N VAL A 18 15.29 -2.06 -4.07
CA VAL A 18 15.73 -2.30 -2.70
C VAL A 18 15.01 -1.33 -1.78
N ALA A 19 14.62 -1.81 -0.59
CA ALA A 19 13.99 -0.99 0.44
C ALA A 19 14.84 0.27 0.72
N GLN A 20 14.23 1.44 0.55
CA GLN A 20 14.88 2.72 0.78
C GLN A 20 13.86 3.78 1.16
N ALA A 21 14.29 4.79 1.90
CA ALA A 21 13.50 5.98 2.17
C ALA A 21 13.49 6.88 0.92
N LEU A 22 12.33 7.40 0.57
CA LEU A 22 12.15 8.47 -0.40
C LEU A 22 11.43 9.63 0.30
N ASN A 23 11.89 10.85 0.02
CA ASN A 23 11.34 12.09 0.56
C ASN A 23 10.99 12.99 -0.62
N ASP A 24 9.72 13.01 -1.00
CA ASP A 24 9.19 13.77 -2.15
C ASP A 24 10.06 13.64 -3.42
N GLY A 25 10.14 12.42 -3.94
CA GLY A 25 11.09 12.11 -5.01
C GLY A 25 10.71 10.87 -5.81
N ASN A 26 11.62 10.50 -6.70
CA ASN A 26 11.49 9.30 -7.50
C ASN A 26 12.80 8.54 -7.59
N VAL A 27 12.69 7.23 -7.79
CA VAL A 27 13.82 6.33 -7.99
C VAL A 27 13.45 5.28 -9.02
N ILE A 28 14.42 4.89 -9.84
CA ILE A 28 14.30 3.79 -10.78
C ILE A 28 15.16 2.64 -10.26
N GLY A 29 14.55 1.46 -10.16
CA GLY A 29 15.22 0.24 -9.78
C GLY A 29 16.18 -0.28 -10.86
N LYS A 30 16.71 -1.49 -10.63
CA LYS A 30 17.57 -2.14 -11.63
C LYS A 30 16.75 -2.61 -12.84
N TYR A 31 17.32 -2.50 -14.02
CA TYR A 31 16.75 -3.04 -15.25
C TYR A 31 17.01 -4.53 -15.36
N HIS A 32 15.93 -5.30 -15.55
CA HIS A 32 15.94 -6.76 -15.64
C HIS A 32 15.55 -7.21 -17.06
N PRO A 33 16.28 -8.16 -17.67
CA PRO A 33 16.00 -8.60 -19.04
C PRO A 33 14.70 -9.41 -19.12
N LEU A 34 13.91 -9.23 -20.19
CA LEU A 34 12.69 -10.02 -20.43
C LEU A 34 12.86 -11.13 -21.48
N ALA A 35 14.05 -11.32 -22.03
CA ALA A 35 14.29 -12.25 -23.16
C ALA A 35 13.73 -13.68 -22.97
N GLU A 36 13.69 -14.19 -21.72
CA GLU A 36 13.22 -15.54 -21.40
C GLU A 36 11.82 -15.58 -20.76
N PHE A 37 11.21 -14.43 -20.48
CA PHE A 37 9.99 -14.28 -19.69
C PHE A 37 8.88 -13.64 -20.52
N ARG A 38 7.63 -14.04 -20.29
CA ARG A 38 6.48 -13.50 -21.05
C ARG A 38 5.63 -12.53 -20.26
N GLU A 39 5.75 -12.54 -18.94
CA GLU A 39 4.94 -11.72 -18.04
C GLU A 39 5.80 -11.06 -16.98
N VAL A 40 5.29 -9.94 -16.48
CA VAL A 40 5.90 -9.18 -15.40
C VAL A 40 4.81 -8.80 -14.41
N LEU A 41 5.09 -8.96 -13.13
CA LEU A 41 4.29 -8.44 -12.03
C LEU A 41 5.23 -7.69 -11.07
N ALA A 42 5.06 -6.38 -10.97
CA ALA A 42 5.72 -5.56 -9.97
C ALA A 42 4.77 -5.36 -8.77
N ILE A 43 5.31 -5.56 -7.58
CA ILE A 43 4.60 -5.46 -6.31
C ILE A 43 5.29 -4.40 -5.47
N LEU A 44 4.68 -3.23 -5.32
CA LEU A 44 5.17 -2.16 -4.48
C LEU A 44 4.61 -2.32 -3.08
N SER A 45 5.49 -2.24 -2.08
CA SER A 45 5.15 -2.00 -0.68
C SER A 45 5.61 -0.61 -0.27
N GLY A 46 4.69 0.20 0.22
CA GLY A 46 4.95 1.52 0.82
C GLY A 46 4.69 1.51 2.31
N GLY A 47 5.52 2.26 3.05
CA GLY A 47 5.35 2.47 4.48
C GLY A 47 4.31 3.54 4.82
N ALA A 48 4.50 4.18 5.97
CA ALA A 48 3.56 5.17 6.46
C ALA A 48 3.45 6.38 5.53
N MET A 49 2.23 6.91 5.36
CA MET A 49 1.95 8.09 4.55
C MET A 49 0.87 8.95 5.18
N ALA A 50 1.14 10.24 5.31
CA ALA A 50 0.16 11.23 5.78
C ALA A 50 -0.93 11.51 4.74
N LYS A 51 -2.03 12.12 5.17
CA LYS A 51 -3.12 12.59 4.31
C LYS A 51 -2.60 13.38 3.11
N THR A 52 -3.30 13.25 1.97
CA THR A 52 -3.00 13.85 0.64
C THR A 52 -1.73 13.38 -0.04
N LYS A 53 -0.89 12.58 0.63
CA LYS A 53 0.30 12.02 0.00
C LYS A 53 -0.04 10.83 -0.89
N THR A 54 0.76 10.63 -1.92
CA THR A 54 0.61 9.54 -2.89
C THR A 54 1.93 8.85 -3.16
N THR A 55 1.88 7.56 -3.46
CA THR A 55 3.01 6.81 -4.00
C THR A 55 2.57 6.09 -5.26
N LYS A 56 3.33 6.26 -6.35
CA LYS A 56 3.05 5.72 -7.67
C LYS A 56 4.11 4.68 -8.04
N LEU A 57 3.66 3.51 -8.50
CA LEU A 57 4.47 2.50 -9.15
C LEU A 57 4.28 2.60 -10.66
N GLU A 58 5.37 2.66 -11.41
CA GLU A 58 5.38 2.62 -12.87
C GLU A 58 6.37 1.54 -13.34
N LEU A 59 6.03 0.80 -14.40
CA LEU A 59 7.04 0.02 -15.11
C LEU A 59 7.80 0.93 -16.08
N TYR A 60 9.12 0.78 -16.07
CA TYR A 60 10.04 1.60 -16.85
C TYR A 60 10.87 0.68 -17.75
N GLN A 61 10.85 0.90 -19.06
CA GLN A 61 11.54 0.07 -20.03
C GLN A 61 12.91 0.65 -20.38
N GLY A 62 13.89 -0.22 -20.67
CA GLY A 62 15.23 0.15 -21.13
C GLY A 62 15.71 -0.76 -22.26
N LYS A 63 16.60 -0.24 -23.12
CA LYS A 63 17.20 -1.03 -24.21
C LYS A 63 18.19 -2.07 -23.68
N ASN A 64 18.79 -1.82 -22.52
CA ASN A 64 19.77 -2.67 -21.88
C ASN A 64 19.73 -2.55 -20.34
N ALA A 65 20.63 -3.26 -19.66
CA ALA A 65 20.73 -3.26 -18.20
C ALA A 65 21.18 -1.92 -17.59
N ALA A 66 21.76 -1.01 -18.39
CA ALA A 66 22.12 0.34 -17.96
C ALA A 66 20.93 1.33 -18.05
N GLY A 67 19.85 0.94 -18.74
CA GLY A 67 18.65 1.76 -18.89
C GLY A 67 18.66 2.73 -20.07
N ASP A 68 19.50 2.48 -21.08
CA ASP A 68 19.62 3.38 -22.23
C ASP A 68 18.28 3.61 -22.92
N GLY A 69 18.00 4.87 -23.25
CA GLY A 69 16.75 5.30 -23.88
C GLY A 69 15.51 5.12 -23.01
N GLY A 70 15.69 4.95 -21.69
CA GLY A 70 14.64 4.48 -20.81
C GLY A 70 13.41 5.40 -20.71
N LYS A 71 12.23 4.79 -20.70
CA LYS A 71 10.94 5.49 -20.64
C LYS A 71 9.87 4.67 -19.92
N VAL A 72 8.76 5.30 -19.54
CA VAL A 72 7.62 4.60 -18.93
C VAL A 72 6.98 3.65 -19.94
N VAL A 73 6.51 2.49 -19.47
CA VAL A 73 5.65 1.59 -20.24
C VAL A 73 4.20 2.11 -20.12
N THR A 74 3.62 2.53 -21.23
CA THR A 74 2.27 3.11 -21.26
C THR A 74 1.23 2.16 -20.66
N GLY A 75 0.37 2.66 -19.77
CA GLY A 75 -0.68 1.88 -19.13
C GLY A 75 -0.20 0.92 -18.02
N ALA A 76 1.09 0.92 -17.70
CA ALA A 76 1.67 0.09 -16.65
C ALA A 76 2.01 0.93 -15.41
N GLU A 77 0.97 1.49 -14.79
CA GLU A 77 1.11 2.25 -13.55
C GLU A 77 -0.01 1.96 -12.54
N ALA A 78 0.31 2.13 -11.26
CA ALA A 78 -0.64 2.05 -10.16
C ALA A 78 -0.35 3.17 -9.16
N LEU A 79 -1.41 3.80 -8.64
CA LEU A 79 -1.34 4.91 -7.71
C LEU A 79 -1.91 4.49 -6.35
N ILE A 80 -1.11 4.65 -5.31
CA ILE A 80 -1.56 4.60 -3.93
C ILE A 80 -1.88 6.02 -3.49
N THR A 81 -3.10 6.23 -2.99
CA THR A 81 -3.51 7.47 -2.34
C THR A 81 -3.64 7.20 -0.84
N ALA A 82 -2.98 8.00 -0.01
CA ALA A 82 -3.06 7.83 1.43
C ALA A 82 -4.52 7.89 1.92
N ASN A 83 -4.80 7.05 2.92
CA ASN A 83 -6.06 6.96 3.65
C ASN A 83 -7.26 6.53 2.79
N THR A 84 -7.01 6.05 1.58
CA THR A 84 -8.01 5.60 0.62
C THR A 84 -7.71 4.18 0.20
N LEU A 85 -8.68 3.29 0.37
CA LEU A 85 -8.59 1.88 0.00
C LEU A 85 -7.36 1.16 0.61
N VAL A 86 -7.04 1.44 1.87
CA VAL A 86 -5.88 0.86 2.57
C VAL A 86 -6.27 -0.35 3.42
N THR A 87 -5.29 -1.17 3.79
CA THR A 87 -5.54 -2.34 4.67
C THR A 87 -5.34 -2.02 6.15
N GLU A 88 -4.63 -0.93 6.45
CA GLU A 88 -4.43 -0.42 7.80
C GLU A 88 -4.14 1.08 7.77
N LEU A 89 -4.69 1.80 8.75
CA LEU A 89 -4.43 3.22 8.98
C LEU A 89 -4.54 3.54 10.47
N THR A 90 -4.01 4.69 10.85
CA THR A 90 -4.20 5.28 12.17
C THR A 90 -4.98 6.58 12.08
N ILE A 91 -5.72 6.88 13.16
CA ILE A 91 -6.41 8.14 13.41
C ILE A 91 -5.89 8.63 14.76
N THR A 92 -5.15 9.72 14.78
CA THR A 92 -4.73 10.39 16.01
C THR A 92 -5.72 11.50 16.34
N LEU A 93 -6.24 11.48 17.57
CA LEU A 93 -7.14 12.48 18.11
C LEU A 93 -6.33 13.55 18.85
N ALA A 94 -6.56 14.81 18.53
CA ALA A 94 -5.88 15.94 19.12
C ALA A 94 -6.90 17.05 19.43
N THR A 95 -7.37 17.07 20.68
CA THR A 95 -8.35 18.04 21.19
C THR A 95 -9.58 18.13 20.29
N VAL A 96 -10.16 16.97 19.97
CA VAL A 96 -11.40 16.87 19.19
C VAL A 96 -12.50 17.65 19.91
N LEU A 97 -13.32 18.36 19.14
CA LEU A 97 -14.40 19.21 19.61
C LEU A 97 -15.76 18.57 19.30
N THR A 98 -16.77 18.90 20.10
CA THR A 98 -18.15 18.46 19.87
C THR A 98 -18.62 18.82 18.46
N GLY A 99 -19.22 17.85 17.77
CA GLY A 99 -19.75 18.00 16.41
C GLY A 99 -18.72 17.83 15.30
N GLU A 100 -17.42 17.69 15.62
CA GLU A 100 -16.41 17.30 14.62
C GLU A 100 -16.64 15.85 14.19
N THR A 101 -16.23 15.54 12.96
CA THR A 101 -16.62 14.28 12.32
C THR A 101 -15.46 13.59 11.60
N ILE A 102 -15.57 12.26 11.54
CA ILE A 102 -14.75 11.43 10.68
C ILE A 102 -15.63 10.41 9.97
N THR A 103 -15.46 10.28 8.66
CA THR A 103 -16.13 9.28 7.84
C THR A 103 -15.20 8.10 7.63
N ILE A 104 -15.65 6.89 7.98
CA ILE A 104 -14.91 5.64 7.77
C ILE A 104 -15.77 4.72 6.90
N ASN A 105 -15.28 4.35 5.71
CA ASN A 105 -15.99 3.53 4.73
C ASN A 105 -17.42 4.03 4.41
N GLY A 106 -17.60 5.35 4.40
CA GLY A 106 -18.88 6.00 4.13
C GLY A 106 -19.81 6.16 5.35
N LEU A 107 -19.43 5.63 6.52
CA LEU A 107 -20.15 5.82 7.77
C LEU A 107 -19.60 7.04 8.52
N LEU A 108 -20.47 7.96 8.89
CA LEU A 108 -20.12 9.17 9.63
C LEU A 108 -20.09 8.90 11.13
N PHE A 109 -18.98 9.23 11.78
CA PHE A 109 -18.82 9.19 13.23
C PHE A 109 -18.68 10.63 13.73
N THR A 110 -19.39 10.96 14.80
CA THR A 110 -19.49 12.34 15.32
C THR A 110 -19.02 12.38 16.77
N ALA A 111 -18.16 13.35 17.10
CA ALA A 111 -17.77 13.60 18.47
C ALA A 111 -18.92 14.23 19.25
N ASP A 112 -19.22 13.68 20.42
CA ASP A 112 -20.24 14.20 21.34
C ASP A 112 -19.57 14.63 22.66
N THR A 113 -20.14 15.64 23.31
CA THR A 113 -19.52 16.29 24.45
C THR A 113 -19.26 15.32 25.60
N ASP A 114 -20.24 14.46 25.89
CA ASP A 114 -20.22 13.60 27.07
C ASP A 114 -20.82 12.21 26.87
N GLU A 115 -21.52 11.91 25.77
CA GLU A 115 -22.19 10.62 25.59
C GLU A 115 -21.69 9.82 24.37
N THR A 116 -21.45 8.51 24.58
CA THR A 116 -21.23 7.56 23.47
C THR A 116 -22.54 6.89 23.10
N VAL A 117 -23.14 7.29 21.98
CA VAL A 117 -24.38 6.73 21.44
C VAL A 117 -24.07 5.89 20.19
N VAL A 118 -23.89 4.59 20.39
CA VAL A 118 -23.44 3.66 19.33
C VAL A 118 -24.39 3.62 18.12
N ALA A 119 -25.71 3.63 18.36
CA ALA A 119 -26.72 3.58 17.30
C ALA A 119 -26.64 4.78 16.34
N ASP A 120 -26.25 5.94 16.88
CA ASP A 120 -26.12 7.21 16.15
C ASP A 120 -24.67 7.48 15.72
N ARG A 121 -23.75 6.54 15.99
CA ARG A 121 -22.31 6.64 15.72
C ARG A 121 -21.64 7.84 16.40
N GLN A 122 -22.08 8.15 17.61
CA GLN A 122 -21.51 9.20 18.43
C GLN A 122 -20.57 8.63 19.48
N PHE A 123 -19.46 9.32 19.74
CA PHE A 123 -18.47 8.94 20.76
C PHE A 123 -18.15 10.12 21.66
N SER A 124 -18.06 9.86 22.97
CA SER A 124 -17.78 10.88 23.97
C SER A 124 -16.34 11.41 23.90
N ILE A 125 -16.17 12.72 24.10
CA ILE A 125 -14.87 13.39 24.21
C ILE A 125 -14.59 13.99 25.60
N GLU A 126 -15.47 13.77 26.59
CA GLU A 126 -15.47 14.47 27.89
C GLU A 126 -14.13 14.41 28.63
N THR A 127 -13.50 13.24 28.61
CA THR A 127 -12.34 12.93 29.46
C THR A 127 -11.00 13.16 28.80
N GLY A 128 -10.99 13.55 27.52
CA GLY A 128 -9.79 13.86 26.75
C GLY A 128 -9.51 12.86 25.62
N ASN A 129 -8.37 13.05 24.94
CA ASN A 129 -8.08 12.37 23.66
C ASN A 129 -7.88 10.86 23.79
N ASN A 130 -7.36 10.37 24.92
CA ASN A 130 -7.10 8.94 25.10
C ASN A 130 -8.42 8.18 25.27
N GLU A 131 -9.30 8.71 26.12
CA GLU A 131 -10.62 8.18 26.40
C GLU A 131 -11.51 8.31 25.16
N ALA A 132 -11.48 9.45 24.47
CA ALA A 132 -12.17 9.62 23.19
C ALA A 132 -11.75 8.58 22.13
N ALA A 133 -10.47 8.22 22.07
CA ALA A 133 -9.98 7.19 21.16
C ALA A 133 -10.53 5.79 21.52
N ILE A 134 -10.70 5.50 22.82
CA ILE A 134 -11.34 4.26 23.29
C ILE A 134 -12.82 4.26 22.89
N GLU A 135 -13.54 5.34 23.17
CA GLU A 135 -14.96 5.49 22.83
C GLU A 135 -15.20 5.36 21.32
N LEU A 136 -14.36 6.00 20.49
CA LEU A 136 -14.42 5.83 19.04
C LEU A 136 -14.21 4.36 18.61
N CYS A 137 -13.29 3.63 19.26
CA CYS A 137 -13.11 2.19 18.99
C CYS A 137 -14.36 1.38 19.34
N VAL A 138 -15.07 1.73 20.42
CA VAL A 138 -16.32 1.05 20.82
C VAL A 138 -17.36 1.18 19.72
N VAL A 139 -17.57 2.40 19.21
CA VAL A 139 -18.55 2.66 18.16
C VAL A 139 -18.16 2.00 16.84
N ILE A 140 -16.88 2.01 16.47
CA ILE A 140 -16.41 1.38 15.22
C ILE A 140 -16.54 -0.15 15.25
N ASN A 141 -16.27 -0.78 16.40
CA ASN A 141 -16.29 -2.23 16.55
C ASN A 141 -17.68 -2.82 16.81
N ASP A 142 -18.71 -1.98 16.95
CA ASP A 142 -20.06 -2.47 17.21
C ASP A 142 -20.55 -3.40 16.08
N PRO A 143 -21.08 -4.59 16.40
CA PRO A 143 -21.46 -5.59 15.39
C PRO A 143 -22.67 -5.18 14.53
N VAL A 144 -23.46 -4.19 14.94
CA VAL A 144 -24.69 -3.76 14.25
C VAL A 144 -24.48 -2.42 13.55
N TYR A 145 -23.89 -1.45 14.23
CA TYR A 145 -23.78 -0.06 13.78
C TYR A 145 -22.37 0.36 13.38
N GLY A 146 -21.35 -0.44 13.75
CA GLY A 146 -19.95 -0.19 13.47
C GLY A 146 -19.57 -0.35 12.01
N VAL A 147 -18.27 -0.45 11.72
CA VAL A 147 -17.75 -0.55 10.34
C VAL A 147 -17.55 -2.02 9.96
N PRO A 148 -18.34 -2.58 9.02
CA PRO A 148 -18.20 -3.98 8.64
C PRO A 148 -16.82 -4.30 8.06
N GLY A 149 -16.21 -5.38 8.56
CA GLY A 149 -14.91 -5.86 8.09
C GLY A 149 -13.70 -5.03 8.52
N VAL A 150 -13.87 -4.13 9.50
CA VAL A 150 -12.80 -3.34 10.13
C VAL A 150 -12.75 -3.63 11.62
N THR A 151 -11.54 -3.73 12.16
CA THR A 151 -11.29 -3.79 13.60
C THR A 151 -10.55 -2.54 14.02
N ALA A 152 -11.04 -1.87 15.06
CA ALA A 152 -10.40 -0.72 15.69
C ALA A 152 -9.75 -1.11 17.02
N SER A 153 -8.57 -0.56 17.30
CA SER A 153 -7.94 -0.64 18.62
C SER A 153 -7.31 0.70 18.97
N SER A 154 -7.29 1.07 20.25
CA SER A 154 -6.69 2.31 20.72
C SER A 154 -5.41 2.07 21.52
N ALA A 155 -4.46 2.99 21.37
CA ALA A 155 -3.26 3.09 22.19
C ALA A 155 -2.99 4.57 22.48
N GLY A 156 -3.37 5.04 23.68
CA GLY A 156 -3.45 6.48 23.97
C GLY A 156 -4.44 7.16 23.02
N ALA A 157 -4.08 8.34 22.51
CA ALA A 157 -4.90 9.12 21.58
C ALA A 157 -4.89 8.62 20.12
N VAL A 158 -4.38 7.41 19.86
CA VAL A 158 -4.25 6.86 18.50
C VAL A 158 -5.14 5.64 18.35
N VAL A 159 -6.09 5.71 17.41
CA VAL A 159 -6.90 4.58 16.94
C VAL A 159 -6.22 3.94 15.74
N THR A 160 -6.00 2.64 15.78
CA THR A 160 -5.52 1.82 14.66
C THR A 160 -6.69 1.06 14.07
N LEU A 161 -6.92 1.22 12.77
CA LEU A 161 -7.93 0.47 12.03
C LEU A 161 -7.25 -0.58 11.16
N VAL A 162 -7.69 -1.83 11.26
CA VAL A 162 -7.16 -2.96 10.51
C VAL A 162 -8.30 -3.66 9.76
N SER A 163 -8.06 -3.96 8.48
CA SER A 163 -8.98 -4.80 7.70
C SER A 163 -8.98 -6.23 8.23
N THR A 164 -10.17 -6.79 8.50
CA THR A 164 -10.29 -8.16 9.02
C THR A 164 -9.87 -9.21 7.99
N VAL A 165 -9.98 -8.88 6.70
CA VAL A 165 -9.51 -9.71 5.58
C VAL A 165 -8.66 -8.83 4.67
N PRO A 166 -7.33 -8.75 4.91
CA PRO A 166 -6.43 -7.94 4.11
C PRO A 166 -6.56 -8.26 2.62
N GLY A 167 -6.81 -7.24 1.80
CA GLY A 167 -6.98 -7.37 0.35
C GLY A 167 -8.41 -7.65 -0.12
N ALA A 168 -9.35 -7.98 0.78
CA ALA A 168 -10.79 -8.10 0.45
C ALA A 168 -11.61 -6.92 0.99
N THR A 169 -11.36 -6.53 2.25
CA THR A 169 -11.93 -5.31 2.82
C THR A 169 -10.88 -4.20 2.79
N LEU A 170 -11.28 -3.02 2.30
CA LEU A 170 -10.43 -1.86 2.20
C LEU A 170 -11.00 -0.73 3.06
N ILE A 171 -10.14 0.09 3.61
CA ILE A 171 -10.47 1.17 4.55
C ILE A 171 -10.24 2.50 3.87
N THR A 172 -11.24 3.38 3.93
CA THR A 172 -11.14 4.77 3.54
C THR A 172 -11.59 5.63 4.71
N ALA A 173 -10.72 6.53 5.17
CA ALA A 173 -11.04 7.45 6.27
C ALA A 173 -10.83 8.90 5.82
N VAL A 174 -11.88 9.71 5.97
CA VAL A 174 -11.93 11.11 5.54
C VAL A 174 -12.50 11.98 6.64
N THR A 175 -11.85 13.10 6.89
CA THR A 175 -12.29 14.14 7.82
C THR A 175 -11.83 15.48 7.27
N THR A 176 -12.59 16.55 7.52
CA THR A 176 -12.18 17.94 7.26
C THR A 176 -11.58 18.60 8.50
N ASP A 177 -11.77 18.01 9.67
CA ASP A 177 -11.42 18.60 10.95
C ASP A 177 -9.94 18.31 11.27
N ALA A 178 -9.21 19.34 11.68
CA ALA A 178 -7.76 19.27 11.87
C ALA A 178 -7.35 18.51 13.14
N THR A 179 -8.29 18.30 14.06
CA THR A 179 -8.14 17.55 15.31
C THR A 179 -8.03 16.04 15.08
N PHE A 180 -8.39 15.56 13.88
CA PHE A 180 -8.14 14.18 13.44
C PHE A 180 -6.97 14.14 12.46
N THR A 181 -5.88 13.50 12.86
CA THR A 181 -4.76 13.20 11.96
C THR A 181 -4.88 11.76 11.47
N VAL A 182 -5.21 11.58 10.19
CA VAL A 182 -5.31 10.25 9.56
C VAL A 182 -4.02 9.94 8.79
N ALA A 183 -3.43 8.78 9.05
CA ALA A 183 -2.24 8.32 8.35
C ALA A 183 -2.35 6.83 7.97
N THR A 184 -1.94 6.50 6.74
CA THR A 184 -1.78 5.11 6.32
C THR A 184 -0.52 4.55 6.96
N THR A 185 -0.56 3.33 7.48
CA THR A 185 0.64 2.69 8.07
C THR A 185 1.37 1.79 7.08
N LYS A 186 0.61 1.13 6.20
CA LYS A 186 1.11 0.25 5.16
C LYS A 186 0.23 0.33 3.93
N ALA A 187 0.86 0.35 2.76
CA ALA A 187 0.15 0.32 1.51
C ALA A 187 0.84 -0.60 0.50
N GLN A 188 0.03 -1.18 -0.38
CA GLN A 188 0.52 -2.07 -1.42
C GLN A 188 -0.24 -1.83 -2.71
N CYS A 189 0.47 -1.86 -3.83
CA CYS A 189 -0.14 -1.88 -5.15
C CYS A 189 0.65 -2.79 -6.09
N TYR A 190 0.02 -3.13 -7.21
CA TYR A 190 0.53 -4.09 -8.18
C TYR A 190 0.42 -3.50 -9.57
N VAL A 191 1.41 -3.76 -10.42
CA VAL A 191 1.35 -3.48 -11.86
C VAL A 191 1.80 -4.74 -12.59
N SER A 192 1.00 -5.20 -13.54
CA SER A 192 1.34 -6.36 -14.37
C SER A 192 1.26 -6.02 -15.85
N ILE A 193 2.19 -6.58 -16.63
CA ILE A 193 2.17 -6.50 -18.09
C ILE A 193 2.53 -7.84 -18.71
N GLU A 194 2.10 -8.02 -19.95
CA GLU A 194 2.71 -8.99 -20.85
C GLU A 194 3.94 -8.37 -21.53
N SER A 195 4.98 -9.17 -21.77
CA SER A 195 6.27 -8.75 -22.34
C SER A 195 6.16 -8.10 -23.73
N LEU A 196 5.13 -8.45 -24.50
CA LEU A 196 4.89 -7.91 -25.85
C LEU A 196 4.42 -6.45 -25.85
N VAL A 197 4.14 -5.87 -24.67
CA VAL A 197 3.75 -4.47 -24.51
C VAL A 197 4.96 -3.53 -24.56
N LEU A 198 6.19 -4.05 -24.45
CA LEU A 198 7.39 -3.22 -24.61
C LEU A 198 7.50 -2.69 -26.04
N ASP A 199 7.99 -1.46 -26.16
CA ASP A 199 8.27 -0.85 -27.45
C ASP A 199 9.38 -1.61 -28.18
N ASP A 200 9.37 -1.54 -29.51
CA ASP A 200 10.45 -2.10 -30.33
C ASP A 200 11.82 -1.57 -29.86
N GLU A 201 12.83 -2.45 -29.88
CA GLU A 201 14.20 -2.23 -29.39
C GLU A 201 14.37 -2.25 -27.85
N PHE A 202 13.28 -2.26 -27.07
CA PHE A 202 13.36 -2.40 -25.61
C PHE A 202 13.34 -3.87 -25.20
N SER A 203 14.19 -4.23 -24.25
CA SER A 203 14.36 -5.63 -23.83
C SER A 203 14.44 -5.83 -22.32
N HIS A 204 14.45 -4.72 -21.56
CA HIS A 204 14.57 -4.73 -20.10
C HIS A 204 13.45 -3.92 -19.46
N VAL A 205 13.09 -4.30 -18.24
CA VAL A 205 12.12 -3.58 -17.40
C VAL A 205 12.71 -3.29 -16.03
N ALA A 206 12.41 -2.12 -15.50
CA ALA A 206 12.69 -1.67 -14.15
C ALA A 206 11.39 -1.20 -13.48
N CYS A 207 11.39 -1.15 -12.15
CA CYS A 207 10.31 -0.54 -11.39
C CYS A 207 10.72 0.89 -11.05
N LYS A 208 9.91 1.87 -11.47
CA LYS A 208 10.05 3.26 -11.04
C LYS A 208 9.02 3.54 -9.95
N VAL A 209 9.48 4.13 -8.85
CA VAL A 209 8.60 4.58 -7.78
C VAL A 209 8.73 6.09 -7.66
N THR A 210 7.59 6.78 -7.65
CA THR A 210 7.50 8.22 -7.41
C THR A 210 6.60 8.44 -6.21
N THR A 211 7.06 9.17 -5.19
CA THR A 211 6.25 9.47 -4.00
C THR A 211 6.38 10.94 -3.63
N ILE A 212 5.29 11.51 -3.12
CA ILE A 212 5.28 12.84 -2.49
C ILE A 212 5.25 12.74 -0.95
N ALA A 213 5.36 11.51 -0.42
CA ALA A 213 5.45 11.21 1.01
C ALA A 213 6.92 11.07 1.45
N ASP A 214 7.15 11.22 2.74
CA ASP A 214 8.39 10.79 3.40
C ASP A 214 8.17 9.35 3.88
N THR A 215 8.55 8.37 3.05
CA THR A 215 8.21 6.97 3.29
C THR A 215 9.26 5.99 2.80
N THR A 216 9.28 4.81 3.39
CA THR A 216 10.09 3.70 2.90
C THR A 216 9.33 2.94 1.84
N VAL A 217 9.95 2.70 0.69
CA VAL A 217 9.37 1.93 -0.41
C VAL A 217 10.26 0.75 -0.77
N ALA A 218 9.65 -0.35 -1.19
CA ALA A 218 10.34 -1.51 -1.74
C ALA A 218 9.50 -2.14 -2.85
N VAL A 219 10.15 -2.71 -3.86
CA VAL A 219 9.43 -3.37 -4.97
C VAL A 219 9.99 -4.76 -5.22
N ILE A 220 9.11 -5.76 -5.22
CA ILE A 220 9.40 -7.09 -5.73
C ILE A 220 8.98 -7.13 -7.19
N LEU A 221 9.88 -7.63 -8.06
CA LEU A 221 9.60 -7.83 -9.47
C LEU A 221 9.52 -9.33 -9.73
N ILE A 222 8.37 -9.82 -10.16
CA ILE A 222 8.19 -11.20 -10.60
C ILE A 222 8.21 -11.19 -12.13
N ARG A 223 9.10 -11.99 -12.72
CA ARG A 223 9.12 -12.28 -14.16
C ARG A 223 8.65 -13.70 -14.39
N GLY A 224 7.60 -13.84 -15.17
CA GLY A 224 6.81 -15.06 -15.26
C GLY A 224 6.72 -15.70 -16.62
N LYS A 225 6.11 -16.90 -16.65
CA LYS A 225 5.94 -17.73 -17.86
C LYS A 225 7.26 -17.93 -18.61
N SER A 226 8.29 -18.37 -17.87
CA SER A 226 9.60 -18.63 -18.43
C SER A 226 9.56 -19.69 -19.54
N ARG A 227 10.37 -19.50 -20.58
CA ARG A 227 10.54 -20.49 -21.67
C ARG A 227 11.33 -21.74 -21.25
N LYS A 228 12.04 -21.67 -20.10
CA LYS A 228 12.90 -22.73 -19.57
C LYS A 228 12.79 -22.80 -18.04
N ALA A 229 13.13 -23.94 -17.45
CA ALA A 229 13.18 -24.07 -15.99
C ALA A 229 14.19 -23.06 -15.40
N ILE A 230 13.75 -22.28 -14.42
CA ILE A 230 14.58 -21.28 -13.77
C ILE A 230 15.42 -21.93 -12.67
N SER A 231 16.70 -21.55 -12.59
CA SER A 231 17.56 -21.82 -11.43
C SER A 231 17.90 -20.49 -10.78
N GLN A 232 17.24 -20.15 -9.66
CA GLN A 232 17.58 -18.95 -8.89
C GLN A 232 18.93 -19.18 -8.21
N LYS A 233 19.95 -18.42 -8.62
CA LYS A 233 21.26 -18.44 -7.98
C LYS A 233 21.23 -17.51 -6.77
N VAL A 234 21.44 -18.05 -5.58
CA VAL A 234 21.57 -17.27 -4.35
C VAL A 234 23.01 -16.77 -4.27
N GLY A 235 23.21 -15.46 -4.27
CA GLY A 235 24.56 -14.84 -4.22
C GLY A 235 25.28 -15.00 -2.88
N ALA A 236 24.61 -15.51 -1.84
CA ALA A 236 25.11 -15.65 -0.48
C ALA A 236 25.10 -17.11 0.06
N SER A 237 24.99 -18.12 -0.82
CA SER A 237 25.27 -19.50 -0.40
C SER A 237 26.77 -19.76 -0.54
N TYR A 238 27.52 -19.64 0.55
CA TYR A 238 28.84 -20.29 0.63
C TYR A 238 28.61 -21.81 0.67
N PRO A 239 29.46 -22.64 0.03
CA PRO A 239 29.30 -24.10 0.10
C PRO A 239 29.39 -24.56 1.55
N ALA A 240 28.48 -25.47 1.92
CA ALA A 240 28.66 -26.33 3.08
C ALA A 240 29.90 -27.22 2.89
#